data_AF-A0A9P5X0L0-F1
#
_entry.id   AF-A0A9P5X0L0-F1
#
_cell.length_a   1.000
_cell.length_b   1.000
_cell.length_c   1.000
_cell.angle_alpha   90.00
_cell.angle_beta   90.00
_cell.angle_gamma   90.00
#
_symmetry.space_group_name_H-M   'P 1'
#
loop_
_entity.id
_entity.type
_entity.pdbx_description
1 polymer ?
#
loop_
_entity_poly.entity_id
_entity_poly.type
_entity_poly.pdbx_seq_one_letter_code
_entity_poly.pdbx_strand_id
1 'polypeptide(L)'
;ALMSRVDVVAAIRHKYMEDKVLGPIVKNPRDYQDYVYEDRLMRVKCGDTNVLCIPDVTIEGKCVQGIIIDEAHSLLAHLGTRKTLDYLRGQVWWKDMTNEVDKFCESC
;
A
#
# COMPACT_ATOMS: atom_id res chain seq x y z
N ALA A 1 -16.32 5.43 -16.06
CA ALA A 1 -16.79 6.37 -15.00
C ALA A 1 -15.55 7.00 -14.38
N LEU A 2 -15.47 8.33 -14.37
CA LEU A 2 -14.32 9.09 -13.86
C LEU A 2 -14.34 9.02 -12.32
N MET A 3 -13.77 7.97 -11.75
CA MET A 3 -13.67 7.81 -10.30
C MET A 3 -12.64 8.83 -9.80
N SER A 4 -13.01 9.55 -8.74
CA SER A 4 -12.19 10.55 -8.06
C SER A 4 -10.76 10.05 -7.87
N ARG A 5 -9.77 10.82 -8.35
CA ARG A 5 -8.36 10.59 -7.99
C ARG A 5 -8.22 10.88 -6.50
N VAL A 6 -8.42 9.85 -5.68
CA VAL A 6 -8.10 9.90 -4.26
C VAL A 6 -6.61 10.16 -4.17
N ASP A 7 -6.21 11.28 -3.57
CA ASP A 7 -4.82 11.48 -3.20
C ASP A 7 -4.49 10.53 -2.05
N VAL A 8 -4.09 9.30 -2.41
CA VAL A 8 -3.75 8.22 -1.48
C VAL A 8 -2.75 8.70 -0.43
N VAL A 9 -1.78 9.54 -0.80
CA VAL A 9 -0.75 10.03 0.12
C VAL A 9 -1.37 10.94 1.18
N ALA A 10 -2.21 11.90 0.78
CA ALA A 10 -2.95 12.73 1.72
C ALA A 10 -3.87 11.90 2.62
N ALA A 11 -4.51 10.89 2.02
CA ALA A 11 -5.46 10.00 2.65
C ALA A 11 -4.85 9.16 3.80
N ILE A 12 -3.63 8.64 3.62
CA ILE A 12 -2.99 7.73 4.60
C ILE A 12 -2.07 8.42 5.60
N ARG A 13 -1.66 9.66 5.34
CA ARG A 13 -0.64 10.39 6.12
C ARG A 13 -0.91 10.42 7.63
N HIS A 14 -2.16 10.37 8.06
CA HIS A 14 -2.53 10.44 9.47
C HIS A 14 -3.01 9.11 10.05
N LYS A 15 -2.85 8.02 9.31
CA LYS A 15 -3.54 6.75 9.59
C LYS A 15 -2.65 5.60 10.05
N TYR A 16 -1.33 5.76 9.97
CA TYR A 16 -0.37 4.71 10.35
C TYR A 16 -0.50 4.22 11.80
N MET A 17 -0.88 5.08 12.75
CA MET A 17 -1.06 4.68 14.15
C MET A 17 -2.26 3.76 14.40
N GLU A 18 -3.27 3.81 13.52
CA GLU A 18 -4.49 2.99 13.61
C GLU A 18 -4.26 1.56 13.07
N ASP A 19 -3.20 1.36 12.29
CA ASP A 19 -2.86 0.10 11.65
C ASP A 19 -2.18 -0.88 12.62
N LYS A 20 -2.58 -2.15 12.55
CA LYS A 20 -2.13 -3.21 13.48
C LYS A 20 -0.65 -3.59 13.30
N VAL A 21 -0.11 -3.41 12.10
CA VAL A 21 1.28 -3.73 11.73
C VAL A 21 2.15 -2.49 11.81
N LEU A 22 1.68 -1.39 11.23
CA LEU A 22 2.41 -0.14 11.07
C LEU A 22 2.37 0.73 12.34
N GLY A 23 1.30 0.62 13.14
CA GLY A 23 1.14 1.40 14.38
C GLY A 23 2.22 1.11 15.43
N PRO A 24 2.58 -0.15 15.72
CA PRO A 24 3.73 -0.48 16.58
C PRO A 24 5.06 0.12 16.09
N ILE A 25 5.27 0.20 14.77
CA ILE A 25 6.48 0.76 14.16
C ILE A 25 6.54 2.27 14.41
N VAL A 26 5.43 2.98 14.24
CA VAL A 26 5.35 4.41 14.57
C VAL A 26 5.65 4.67 16.05
N LYS A 27 5.22 3.79 16.96
CA LYS A 27 5.45 3.93 18.40
C LYS A 27 6.91 3.67 18.80
N ASN A 28 7.57 2.70 18.16
CA ASN A 28 8.92 2.27 18.50
C ASN A 28 9.83 2.19 17.27
N PRO A 29 10.08 3.28 16.52
CA PRO A 29 10.76 3.22 15.22
C PRO A 29 12.20 2.67 15.30
N ARG A 30 12.86 2.79 16.46
CA ARG A 30 14.21 2.26 16.69
C ARG A 30 14.30 0.74 16.62
N ASP A 31 13.18 0.05 16.87
CA ASP A 31 13.12 -1.41 16.86
C ASP A 31 12.97 -1.96 15.42
N TYR A 32 12.73 -1.08 14.44
CA TYR A 32 12.39 -1.42 13.06
C TYR A 32 13.29 -0.66 12.07
N GLN A 33 14.57 -1.04 12.01
CA GLN A 33 15.60 -0.30 11.25
C GLN A 33 15.37 -0.22 9.73
N ASP A 34 14.60 -1.15 9.17
CA ASP A 34 14.23 -1.12 7.74
C ASP A 34 13.12 -0.10 7.43
N TYR A 35 12.50 0.48 8.46
CA TYR A 35 11.41 1.43 8.34
C TYR A 35 11.86 2.84 8.67
N VAL A 36 11.39 3.79 7.87
CA VAL A 36 11.60 5.22 8.07
C VAL A 36 10.24 5.89 8.18
N TYR A 37 10.00 6.61 9.28
CA TYR A 37 8.78 7.38 9.50
C TYR A 37 9.10 8.87 9.56
N GLU A 38 8.81 9.58 8.46
CA GLU A 38 9.13 10.99 8.26
C GLU A 38 7.95 11.69 7.57
N ASP A 39 7.70 12.97 7.91
CA ASP A 39 6.56 13.74 7.40
C ASP A 39 5.19 13.05 7.53
N ARG A 40 5.08 12.17 8.53
CA ARG A 40 3.94 11.31 8.82
C ARG A 40 3.66 10.26 7.74
N LEU A 41 4.62 9.99 6.87
CA LEU A 41 4.60 8.89 5.91
C LEU A 41 5.62 7.84 6.34
N MET A 42 5.28 6.57 6.12
CA MET A 42 6.21 5.49 6.39
C MET A 42 6.72 4.88 5.10
N ARG A 43 8.03 4.67 5.03
CA ARG A 43 8.69 3.91 3.97
C ARG A 43 9.39 2.71 4.55
N VAL A 44 9.52 1.66 3.75
CA VAL A 44 10.30 0.47 4.09
C VAL A 44 11.33 0.19 3.00
N LYS A 45 12.50 -0.27 3.42
CA LYS A 45 13.54 -0.74 2.51
C LYS A 45 13.10 -2.06 1.85
N CYS A 46 13.05 -2.09 0.53
CA CYS A 46 12.75 -3.26 -0.29
C CYS A 46 13.86 -3.43 -1.33
N GLY A 47 14.86 -4.25 -1.01
CA GLY A 47 16.08 -4.36 -1.82
C GLY A 47 16.85 -3.05 -1.82
N ASP A 48 17.06 -2.48 -3.01
CA ASP A 48 17.79 -1.21 -3.20
C ASP A 48 16.86 0.02 -3.21
N THR A 49 15.55 -0.16 -3.03
CA THR A 49 14.57 0.93 -3.07
C THR A 49 13.85 1.11 -1.74
N ASN A 50 13.34 2.33 -1.51
CA ASN A 50 12.47 2.64 -0.38
C ASN A 50 11.05 2.89 -0.88
N VAL A 51 10.15 1.98 -0.56
CA VAL A 51 8.76 2.00 -1.04
C VAL A 51 7.82 2.53 0.04
N LEU A 52 6.69 3.11 -0.36
CA LEU A 52 5.71 3.67 0.56
C LEU A 52 4.90 2.55 1.23
N CYS A 53 4.86 2.55 2.57
CA CYS A 53 3.99 1.64 3.30
C CYS A 53 2.53 2.12 3.19
N ILE A 54 1.63 1.20 2.89
CA ILE A 54 0.20 1.45 2.77
C ILE A 54 -0.51 0.82 3.97
N PRO A 55 -1.11 1.61 4.88
CA PRO A 55 -1.88 1.07 5.99
C PRO A 55 -3.17 0.40 5.51
N ASP A 56 -3.63 -0.60 6.27
CA ASP A 56 -4.94 -1.23 6.12
C ASP A 56 -6.03 -0.32 6.69
N VAL A 57 -6.50 0.61 5.84
CA VAL A 57 -7.49 1.64 6.20
C VAL A 57 -8.51 1.82 5.09
N THR A 58 -9.69 2.29 5.50
CA THR A 58 -10.82 2.55 4.60
C THR A 58 -11.05 4.05 4.45
N ILE A 59 -11.29 4.50 3.21
CA ILE A 59 -11.55 5.89 2.84
C ILE A 59 -12.77 5.92 1.94
N GLU A 60 -13.77 6.71 2.32
CA GLU A 60 -15.05 6.78 1.61
C GLU A 60 -15.68 5.39 1.39
N GLY A 61 -15.55 4.50 2.37
CA GLY A 61 -16.08 3.13 2.33
C GLY A 61 -15.26 2.15 1.49
N LYS A 62 -14.10 2.54 0.96
CA LYS A 62 -13.22 1.69 0.16
C LYS A 62 -11.88 1.44 0.85
N CYS A 63 -11.40 0.20 0.81
CA CYS A 63 -10.06 -0.14 1.26
C CYS A 63 -9.01 0.55 0.36
N VAL A 64 -8.04 1.25 0.96
CA VAL A 64 -6.98 1.95 0.21
C VAL A 64 -6.11 0.98 -0.59
N GLN A 65 -5.79 -0.18 -0.01
CA GLN A 65 -5.05 -1.22 -0.72
C GLN A 65 -5.83 -1.68 -1.96
N GLY A 66 -7.14 -1.90 -1.84
CA GLY A 66 -8.01 -2.25 -2.97
C GLY A 66 -8.03 -1.19 -4.06
N ILE A 67 -8.11 0.10 -3.71
CA ILE A 67 -8.02 1.21 -4.68
C ILE A 67 -6.70 1.17 -5.45
N ILE A 68 -5.58 0.94 -4.76
CA ILE A 68 -4.25 0.87 -5.39
C ILE A 68 -4.13 -0.35 -6.31
N ILE A 69 -4.66 -1.50 -5.91
CA ILE A 69 -4.64 -2.71 -6.73
C ILE A 69 -5.47 -2.51 -8.00
N ASP A 70 -6.68 -1.96 -7.88
CA ASP A 70 -7.59 -1.69 -9.01
C ASP A 70 -6.94 -0.74 -10.03
N GLU A 71 -6.33 0.35 -9.57
CA GLU A 71 -5.62 1.30 -10.42
C GLU A 71 -4.42 0.63 -11.12
N ALA A 72 -3.58 -0.11 -10.39
CA ALA A 72 -2.44 -0.81 -10.97
C ALA A 72 -2.87 -1.87 -12.00
N HIS A 73 -3.91 -2.64 -11.69
CA HIS A 73 -4.43 -3.68 -12.56
C HIS A 73 -5.03 -3.09 -13.84
N SER A 74 -5.78 -1.99 -13.71
CA SER A 74 -6.34 -1.23 -14.84
C SER A 74 -5.25 -0.62 -15.72
N LEU A 75 -4.21 -0.02 -15.14
CA LEU A 75 -3.05 0.54 -15.86
C LEU A 75 -2.30 -0.52 -16.68
N LEU A 76 -2.28 -1.76 -16.19
CA LEU A 76 -1.64 -2.88 -16.86
C LEU A 76 -2.57 -3.59 -17.86
N ALA A 77 -3.77 -3.07 -18.15
CA ALA A 77 -4.76 -3.71 -19.00
C ALA A 77 -5.16 -5.11 -18.52
N HIS A 78 -5.41 -5.25 -17.21
CA HIS A 78 -5.89 -6.46 -16.57
C HIS A 78 -4.93 -7.66 -16.67
N LEU A 79 -3.62 -7.42 -16.63
CA LEU A 79 -2.65 -8.52 -16.53
C LEU A 79 -2.73 -9.21 -15.17
N GLY A 80 -2.51 -10.54 -15.16
CA GLY A 80 -2.68 -11.37 -13.97
C GLY A 80 -1.74 -11.04 -12.80
N THR A 81 -1.98 -11.70 -11.67
CA THR A 81 -1.36 -11.48 -10.35
C THR A 81 0.12 -11.12 -10.41
N ARG A 82 0.94 -11.92 -11.11
CA ARG A 82 2.40 -11.72 -11.18
C ARG A 82 2.78 -10.34 -11.71
N LYS A 83 2.15 -9.89 -12.80
CA LYS A 83 2.47 -8.61 -13.43
C LYS A 83 2.03 -7.43 -12.56
N THR A 84 0.87 -7.56 -11.93
CA THR A 84 0.35 -6.56 -10.98
C THR A 84 1.24 -6.45 -9.75
N LEU A 85 1.68 -7.57 -9.17
CA LEU A 85 2.62 -7.58 -8.04
C LEU A 85 3.99 -6.98 -8.41
N ASP A 86 4.54 -7.36 -9.56
CA ASP A 86 5.83 -6.85 -10.02
C ASP A 86 5.80 -5.31 -10.17
N TYR A 87 4.67 -4.76 -10.66
CA TYR A 87 4.47 -3.32 -10.76
C TYR A 87 4.33 -2.62 -9.39
N LEU A 88 3.56 -3.20 -8.46
CA LEU A 88 3.31 -2.63 -7.14
C LEU A 88 4.56 -2.63 -6.25
N ARG A 89 5.35 -3.72 -6.29
CA ARG A 89 6.56 -3.88 -5.46
C ARG A 89 7.64 -2.83 -5.70
N GLY A 90 7.61 -2.14 -6.85
CA GLY A 90 8.51 -1.02 -7.12
C GLY A 90 8.12 0.29 -6.43
N GLN A 91 6.92 0.37 -5.83
CA GLN A 91 6.31 1.63 -5.42
C GLN A 91 5.78 1.60 -3.99
N VAL A 92 5.14 0.50 -3.60
CA VAL A 92 4.37 0.38 -2.37
C VAL A 92 4.61 -0.95 -1.66
N TRP A 93 4.27 -1.00 -0.37
CA TRP A 93 4.35 -2.21 0.45
C TRP A 93 3.24 -2.26 1.50
N TRP A 94 2.72 -3.46 1.76
CA TRP A 94 1.95 -3.81 2.96
C TRP A 94 2.10 -5.31 3.24
N LYS A 95 1.81 -5.73 4.46
CA LYS A 95 2.09 -7.09 4.96
C LYS A 95 1.49 -8.20 4.09
N ASP A 96 0.21 -8.07 3.71
CA ASP A 96 -0.55 -9.11 3.01
C ASP A 96 -0.68 -8.84 1.49
N MET A 97 0.20 -7.99 0.93
CA MET A 97 0.14 -7.55 -0.48
C MET A 97 0.04 -8.68 -1.49
N THR A 98 0.84 -9.74 -1.35
CA THR A 98 0.79 -10.88 -2.28
C THR A 98 -0.61 -11.52 -2.28
N ASN A 99 -1.18 -11.75 -1.10
CA ASN A 99 -2.48 -12.43 -0.97
C ASN A 99 -3.63 -11.54 -1.46
N GLU A 100 -3.59 -10.24 -1.16
CA GLU A 100 -4.67 -9.31 -1.55
C GLU A 100 -4.67 -9.04 -3.06
N VAL A 101 -3.49 -8.94 -3.70
CA VAL A 101 -3.41 -8.82 -5.17
C VAL A 101 -3.89 -10.10 -5.85
N ASP A 102 -3.54 -11.26 -5.32
CA ASP A 102 -3.96 -12.55 -5.88
C ASP A 102 -5.48 -12.69 -5.86
N LYS A 103 -6.10 -12.51 -4.69
CA LYS A 103 -7.57 -12.51 -4.55
C LYS A 103 -8.25 -11.51 -5.48
N PHE A 104 -7.70 -10.30 -5.59
CA PHE A 104 -8.26 -9.27 -6.47
C PHE A 104 -8.25 -9.74 -7.92
N CYS A 105 -7.09 -10.20 -8.42
CA CYS A 105 -6.94 -10.66 -9.80
C CYS A 105 -7.78 -11.91 -10.10
N GLU A 106 -7.99 -12.82 -9.14
CA GLU A 106 -8.88 -13.98 -9.30
C GLU A 106 -10.37 -13.58 -9.38
N SER A 107 -10.74 -12.45 -8.79
CA SER A 107 -12.12 -11.93 -8.78
C SER A 107 -12.45 -10.95 -9.91
N CYS A 108 -11.45 -10.60 -10.73
CA CYS A 108 -11.57 -9.59 -11.80
C CYS A 108 -12.26 -10.12 -13.06
#